data_AF-A0A8T3MD11-F1
#
_entry.id   AF-A0A8T3MD11-F1
#
_cell.length_a   1.000
_cell.length_b   1.000
_cell.length_c   1.000
_cell.angle_alpha   90.00
_cell.angle_beta   90.00
_cell.angle_gamma   90.00
#
_symmetry.space_group_name_H-M   'P 1'
#
loop_
_entity.id
_entity.type
_entity.pdbx_description
1 polymer ?
#
loop_
_entity_poly.entity_id
_entity_poly.type
_entity_poly.pdbx_seq_one_letter_code
_entity_poly.pdbx_strand_id
1 'polypeptide(L)'
;MDPPILPYERGPLALLEWDPAVVEVARRVGALINEARPDLMAEHVGSTAVPGLPGKNVVDLAIETAPEDVPAVAALLEDLGFQRTDGPRAFPPTRPLFIGALDHDHRRHRIHVHVHPIGHRVYGREHARDIAFRDALRADSRLREEYANRKRAIATAGIADTYRYSMAKTEWIRAALERIGVAEPLIVPPATVSILGGGQLGRMLGLAARQLGYGVAILDPDPGCPAAAVADRVVRGAYDDVDAALEMASGADVVTLELEHVGLDVVQALDCDWPVRPGVLAVHATQNRLEERRFVESEGGTVAPWREVRDAGELHAAAAELGLPLRIKAATGGYDGRGQVRAVDEAGLSDALERLGRPAGEAVVVERELGFEAELSVVCARGVDGRSVAFPVTRNRHDRGIFVESVTPAPVAEEVAVAATELAMRLAEGLDLVGTLTTELFLMPDGSLVVNELAPRVHNSGHWTIEGAATSQFEQHLRAITGLPLGSTALRAPAAATVNLLGSGRERDARPTGLDRALAAADVHLHLYDKRRVFERRKMGHVTALGQSIHEALARARSAAAAVGWETE
;
A
#
# COMPACT_ATOMS: atom_id res chain seq x y z
N MET A 1 -5.35 29.87 33.06
CA MET A 1 -6.67 29.98 32.42
C MET A 1 -6.92 28.65 31.74
N ASP A 2 -8.16 28.17 31.74
CA ASP A 2 -8.50 26.99 30.95
C ASP A 2 -8.23 27.28 29.47
N PRO A 3 -7.74 26.29 28.71
CA PRO A 3 -7.45 26.50 27.30
C PRO A 3 -8.72 26.92 26.54
N PRO A 4 -8.63 27.88 25.59
CA PRO A 4 -9.79 28.38 24.87
C PRO A 4 -10.40 27.36 23.91
N ILE A 5 -9.63 26.34 23.50
CA ILE A 5 -10.10 25.23 22.66
C ILE A 5 -10.44 24.02 23.55
N LEU A 6 -11.63 23.48 23.31
CA LEU A 6 -12.18 22.34 24.02
C LEU A 6 -11.76 21.01 23.38
N PRO A 7 -11.81 19.89 24.11
CA PRO A 7 -11.53 18.57 23.56
C PRO A 7 -12.42 18.21 22.36
N TYR A 8 -11.83 17.52 21.39
CA TYR A 8 -12.54 17.04 20.20
C TYR A 8 -13.40 15.83 20.51
N GLU A 9 -14.71 15.94 20.29
CA GLU A 9 -15.64 14.81 20.41
C GLU A 9 -15.88 14.15 19.04
N ARG A 10 -15.47 12.89 18.91
CA ARG A 10 -15.81 12.08 17.74
C ARG A 10 -17.31 11.74 17.78
N GLY A 11 -17.99 11.95 16.67
CA GLY A 11 -19.42 11.65 16.52
C GLY A 11 -19.67 10.91 15.21
N PRO A 12 -20.84 10.27 15.06
CA PRO A 12 -21.19 9.52 13.85
C PRO A 12 -21.14 10.43 12.61
N LEU A 13 -20.91 9.82 11.44
CA LEU A 13 -21.00 10.55 10.19
C LEU A 13 -22.44 11.04 9.99
N ALA A 14 -22.63 12.36 10.02
CA ALA A 14 -23.87 13.01 9.67
C ALA A 14 -23.60 14.05 8.59
N LEU A 15 -24.30 13.93 7.45
CA LEU A 15 -24.31 14.97 6.44
C LEU A 15 -25.37 16.00 6.84
N LEU A 16 -24.91 17.17 7.27
CA LEU A 16 -25.75 18.26 7.73
C LEU A 16 -25.81 19.37 6.68
N GLU A 17 -26.91 20.13 6.71
CA GLU A 17 -27.01 21.39 5.99
C GLU A 17 -25.96 22.38 6.49
N TRP A 18 -25.54 23.28 5.61
CA TRP A 18 -24.52 24.28 5.91
C TRP A 18 -25.01 25.23 7.01
N ASP A 19 -24.22 25.34 8.09
CA ASP A 19 -24.52 26.20 9.23
C ASP A 19 -23.75 27.52 9.12
N PRO A 20 -24.41 28.70 9.00
CA PRO A 20 -23.73 29.99 8.92
C PRO A 20 -22.80 30.30 10.10
N ALA A 21 -23.06 29.72 11.29
CA ALA A 21 -22.27 29.91 12.50
C ALA A 21 -20.80 29.45 12.32
N VAL A 22 -20.53 28.54 11.39
CA VAL A 22 -19.17 28.03 11.11
C VAL A 22 -18.21 29.13 10.64
N VAL A 23 -18.72 30.19 10.01
CA VAL A 23 -17.91 31.33 9.55
C VAL A 23 -17.39 32.12 10.75
N GLU A 24 -18.26 32.35 11.74
CA GLU A 24 -17.90 33.07 12.96
C GLU A 24 -16.98 32.23 13.86
N VAL A 25 -17.22 30.91 13.94
CA VAL A 25 -16.31 29.98 14.63
C VAL A 25 -14.92 30.02 13.99
N ALA A 26 -14.81 29.90 12.66
CA ALA A 26 -13.54 29.97 11.96
C ALA A 26 -12.81 31.29 12.23
N ARG A 27 -13.54 32.42 12.19
CA ARG A 27 -12.99 33.76 12.48
C ARG A 27 -12.47 33.86 13.92
N ARG A 28 -13.21 33.36 14.91
CA ARG A 28 -12.82 33.37 16.33
C ARG A 28 -11.57 32.53 16.57
N VAL A 29 -11.50 31.33 16.00
CA VAL A 29 -10.33 30.46 16.13
C VAL A 29 -9.12 31.08 15.43
N GLY A 30 -9.29 31.64 14.23
CA GLY A 30 -8.21 32.33 13.54
C GLY A 30 -7.69 33.55 14.32
N ALA A 31 -8.58 34.29 14.99
CA ALA A 31 -8.19 35.40 15.87
C ALA A 31 -7.38 34.94 17.08
N LEU A 32 -7.75 33.81 17.72
CA LEU A 32 -6.99 33.23 18.83
C LEU A 32 -5.56 32.85 18.40
N ILE A 33 -5.43 32.23 17.22
CA ILE A 33 -4.13 31.83 16.66
C ILE A 33 -3.30 33.06 16.32
N ASN A 34 -3.89 34.06 15.67
CA ASN A 34 -3.21 35.30 15.29
C ASN A 34 -2.82 36.16 16.52
N GLU A 35 -3.64 36.19 17.57
CA GLU A 35 -3.29 36.87 18.83
C GLU A 35 -2.07 36.22 19.50
N ALA A 36 -1.95 34.90 19.43
CA ALA A 36 -0.80 34.16 19.94
C ALA A 36 0.45 34.27 19.04
N ARG A 37 0.28 34.36 17.70
CA ARG A 37 1.38 34.53 16.73
C ARG A 37 0.92 35.41 15.55
N PRO A 38 1.15 36.74 15.60
CA PRO A 38 0.58 37.71 14.65
C PRO A 38 0.95 37.52 13.18
N ASP A 39 2.04 36.82 12.90
CA ASP A 39 2.50 36.46 11.56
C ASP A 39 1.82 35.20 10.99
N LEU A 40 1.03 34.46 11.79
CA LEU A 40 0.19 33.39 11.27
C LEU A 40 -1.13 33.90 10.71
N MET A 41 -1.50 33.34 9.56
CA MET A 41 -2.84 33.41 9.01
C MET A 41 -3.47 32.02 9.04
N ALA A 42 -4.60 31.87 9.73
CA ALA A 42 -5.41 30.66 9.68
C ALA A 42 -6.59 30.88 8.72
N GLU A 43 -6.53 30.25 7.56
CA GLU A 43 -7.55 30.40 6.53
C GLU A 43 -8.66 29.37 6.66
N HIS A 44 -9.91 29.81 6.51
CA HIS A 44 -11.06 28.90 6.49
C HIS A 44 -11.14 28.18 5.14
N VAL A 45 -10.98 26.85 5.18
CA VAL A 45 -10.98 25.96 4.02
C VAL A 45 -12.04 24.86 4.18
N GLY A 46 -12.02 23.88 3.29
CA GLY A 46 -12.92 22.73 3.36
C GLY A 46 -14.38 23.08 3.04
N SER A 47 -15.29 22.22 3.49
CA SER A 47 -16.71 22.32 3.08
C SER A 47 -17.45 23.45 3.78
N THR A 48 -17.13 23.71 5.04
CA THR A 48 -17.79 24.74 5.85
C THR A 48 -17.43 26.16 5.38
N ALA A 49 -16.32 26.32 4.67
CA ALA A 49 -15.97 27.59 4.04
C ALA A 49 -16.84 27.95 2.83
N VAL A 50 -17.64 27.04 2.27
CA VAL A 50 -18.46 27.29 1.08
C VAL A 50 -19.93 27.44 1.47
N PRO A 51 -20.53 28.64 1.38
CA PRO A 51 -21.93 28.85 1.72
C PRO A 51 -22.88 27.91 0.95
N GLY A 52 -23.79 27.26 1.68
CA GLY A 52 -24.79 26.35 1.14
C GLY A 52 -24.28 24.95 0.78
N LEU A 53 -23.00 24.62 1.04
CA LEU A 53 -22.46 23.29 0.76
C LEU A 53 -22.65 22.36 1.98
N PRO A 54 -23.45 21.29 1.89
CA PRO A 54 -23.62 20.35 3.00
C PRO A 54 -22.31 19.64 3.35
N GLY A 55 -22.17 19.24 4.60
CA GLY A 55 -20.94 18.63 5.11
C GLY A 55 -21.09 18.03 6.50
N LYS A 56 -19.95 17.69 7.10
CA LYS A 56 -19.89 17.13 8.47
C LYS A 56 -19.96 18.21 9.57
N ASN A 57 -20.14 19.48 9.16
CA ASN A 57 -20.00 20.69 9.98
C ASN A 57 -18.76 20.69 10.86
N VAL A 58 -17.63 20.26 10.28
CA VAL A 58 -16.29 20.43 10.85
C VAL A 58 -15.70 21.69 10.21
N VAL A 59 -15.19 22.60 11.04
CA VAL A 59 -14.50 23.81 10.63
C VAL A 59 -13.06 23.45 10.30
N ASP A 60 -12.69 23.48 9.02
CA ASP A 60 -11.33 23.19 8.58
C ASP A 60 -10.56 24.52 8.42
N LEU A 61 -9.44 24.66 9.13
CA LEU A 61 -8.52 25.77 9.01
C LEU A 61 -7.19 25.29 8.44
N ALA A 62 -6.56 26.10 7.60
CA ALA A 62 -5.23 25.84 7.07
C ALA A 62 -4.29 26.99 7.44
N ILE A 63 -3.12 26.63 7.97
CA ILE A 63 -2.03 27.54 8.31
C ILE A 63 -0.87 27.19 7.40
N GLU A 64 -0.27 28.17 6.77
CA GLU A 64 0.97 28.02 6.01
C GLU A 64 2.14 28.61 6.80
N THR A 65 3.25 27.89 6.90
CA THR A 65 4.41 28.30 7.70
C THR A 65 5.72 27.73 7.13
N ALA A 66 6.86 28.32 7.45
CA ALA A 66 8.15 27.75 7.11
C ALA A 66 8.33 26.35 7.75
N PRO A 67 8.96 25.36 7.09
CA PRO A 67 9.16 24.02 7.65
C PRO A 67 9.81 24.03 9.05
N GLU A 68 10.80 24.89 9.26
CA GLU A 68 11.49 25.07 10.54
C GLU A 68 10.59 25.62 11.67
N ASP A 69 9.50 26.30 11.32
CA ASP A 69 8.54 26.87 12.27
C ASP A 69 7.43 25.88 12.65
N VAL A 70 7.27 24.76 11.93
CA VAL A 70 6.20 23.78 12.20
C VAL A 70 6.18 23.32 13.68
N PRO A 71 7.33 23.01 14.33
CA PRO A 71 7.33 22.65 15.74
C PRO A 71 6.84 23.78 16.66
N ALA A 72 7.17 25.03 16.36
CA ALA A 72 6.72 26.18 17.15
C ALA A 72 5.21 26.43 16.99
N VAL A 73 4.68 26.27 15.77
CA VAL A 73 3.23 26.33 15.50
C VAL A 73 2.50 25.21 16.22
N ALA A 74 3.05 24.00 16.17
CA ALA A 74 2.48 22.84 16.85
C ALA A 74 2.37 23.05 18.37
N ALA A 75 3.43 23.53 19.01
CA ALA A 75 3.42 23.84 20.43
C ALA A 75 2.38 24.92 20.79
N LEU A 76 2.27 25.97 19.97
CA LEU A 76 1.25 27.00 20.14
C LEU A 76 -0.18 26.45 20.06
N LEU A 77 -0.46 25.56 19.11
CA LEU A 77 -1.79 24.96 18.98
C LEU A 77 -2.11 24.07 20.20
N GLU A 78 -1.13 23.33 20.71
CA GLU A 78 -1.26 22.55 21.95
C GLU A 78 -1.56 23.45 23.16
N ASP A 79 -0.86 24.57 23.30
CA ASP A 79 -1.10 25.56 24.36
C ASP A 79 -2.51 26.18 24.30
N LEU A 80 -3.07 26.33 23.10
CA LEU A 80 -4.45 26.77 22.90
C LEU A 80 -5.49 25.68 23.23
N GLY A 81 -5.07 24.43 23.41
CA GLY A 81 -5.92 23.29 23.75
C GLY A 81 -6.24 22.36 22.58
N PHE A 82 -5.63 22.55 21.41
CA PHE A 82 -5.76 21.58 20.33
C PHE A 82 -5.03 20.27 20.65
N GLN A 83 -5.54 19.18 20.09
CA GLN A 83 -5.03 17.83 20.29
C GLN A 83 -4.42 17.31 18.99
N ARG A 84 -3.34 16.54 19.09
CA ARG A 84 -2.79 15.83 17.93
C ARG A 84 -3.69 14.67 17.51
N THR A 85 -3.69 14.37 16.22
CA THR A 85 -4.20 13.09 15.73
C THR A 85 -3.22 11.97 16.02
N ASP A 86 -3.73 10.79 16.35
CA ASP A 86 -2.98 9.58 16.67
C ASP A 86 -3.35 8.40 15.74
N GLY A 87 -2.56 7.33 15.83
CA GLY A 87 -2.77 6.10 15.07
C GLY A 87 -2.13 6.07 13.67
N PRO A 88 -2.32 4.99 12.91
CA PRO A 88 -1.62 4.75 11.64
C PRO A 88 -2.05 5.66 10.48
N ARG A 89 -3.05 6.52 10.71
CA ARG A 89 -3.56 7.54 9.78
C ARG A 89 -3.25 8.96 10.26
N ALA A 90 -2.46 9.11 11.32
CA ALA A 90 -2.02 10.41 11.80
C ALA A 90 -1.12 11.06 10.76
N PHE A 91 -1.20 12.39 10.66
CA PHE A 91 -0.30 13.14 9.81
C PHE A 91 1.10 13.23 10.43
N PRO A 92 2.17 13.28 9.61
CA PRO A 92 3.53 13.32 10.12
C PRO A 92 3.80 14.62 10.89
N PRO A 93 4.78 14.63 11.81
CA PRO A 93 5.14 15.83 12.57
C PRO A 93 5.57 17.03 11.71
N THR A 94 6.04 16.80 10.48
CA THR A 94 6.39 17.85 9.51
C THR A 94 5.17 18.48 8.82
N ARG A 95 4.00 17.83 8.89
CA ARG A 95 2.72 18.32 8.34
C ARG A 95 1.55 17.94 9.27
N PRO A 96 1.51 18.41 10.52
CA PRO A 96 0.55 17.94 11.49
C PRO A 96 -0.89 18.38 11.20
N LEU A 97 -1.84 17.57 11.67
CA LEU A 97 -3.26 17.92 11.80
C LEU A 97 -3.61 17.98 13.28
N PHE A 98 -4.23 19.08 13.67
CA PHE A 98 -4.73 19.31 15.02
C PHE A 98 -6.25 19.28 15.05
N ILE A 99 -6.81 18.74 16.12
CA ILE A 99 -8.26 18.62 16.33
C ILE A 99 -8.67 19.30 17.63
N GLY A 100 -9.83 19.96 17.63
CA GLY A 100 -10.37 20.61 18.81
C GLY A 100 -11.84 21.00 18.64
N ALA A 101 -12.40 21.70 19.61
CA ALA A 101 -13.77 22.18 19.54
C ALA A 101 -13.92 23.59 20.13
N LEU A 102 -14.93 24.33 19.66
CA LEU A 102 -15.31 25.62 20.22
C LEU A 102 -16.84 25.70 20.34
N ASP A 103 -17.30 26.19 21.49
CA ASP A 103 -18.72 26.46 21.70
C ASP A 103 -19.09 27.85 21.16
N HIS A 104 -20.15 27.91 20.35
CA HIS A 104 -20.72 29.13 19.78
C HIS A 104 -22.24 28.97 19.64
N ASP A 105 -23.01 29.99 20.02
CA ASP A 105 -24.48 29.98 20.00
C ASP A 105 -25.11 28.71 20.60
N HIS A 106 -24.58 28.28 21.77
CA HIS A 106 -24.99 27.09 22.51
C HIS A 106 -24.81 25.76 21.78
N ARG A 107 -23.96 25.72 20.74
CA ARG A 107 -23.58 24.52 20.00
C ARG A 107 -22.07 24.31 20.04
N ARG A 108 -21.67 23.04 20.06
CA ARG A 108 -20.28 22.61 19.95
C ARG A 108 -19.89 22.44 18.48
N HIS A 109 -18.89 23.17 18.04
CA HIS A 109 -18.34 23.06 16.69
C HIS A 109 -16.99 22.36 16.72
N ARG A 110 -16.84 21.33 15.90
CA ARG A 110 -15.58 20.59 15.72
C ARG A 110 -14.66 21.37 14.79
N ILE A 111 -13.37 21.39 15.09
CA ILE A 111 -12.36 22.16 14.37
C ILE A 111 -11.18 21.26 14.03
N HIS A 112 -10.73 21.38 12.78
CA HIS A 112 -9.49 20.81 12.26
C HIS A 112 -8.54 21.95 11.88
N VAL A 113 -7.28 21.88 12.29
CA VAL A 113 -6.24 22.85 11.91
C VAL A 113 -5.11 22.09 11.22
N HIS A 114 -4.96 22.33 9.92
CA HIS A 114 -3.89 21.80 9.09
C HIS A 114 -2.71 22.77 9.08
N VAL A 115 -1.50 22.29 9.39
CA VAL A 115 -0.28 23.10 9.32
C VAL A 115 0.55 22.66 8.12
N HIS A 116 0.58 23.49 7.08
CA HIS A 116 1.25 23.23 5.82
C HIS A 116 2.64 23.88 5.76
N PRO A 117 3.71 23.08 5.61
CA PRO A 117 5.06 23.60 5.41
C PRO A 117 5.25 24.17 3.99
N ILE A 118 5.65 25.44 3.89
CA ILE A 118 5.95 26.12 2.62
C ILE A 118 7.12 25.43 1.93
N GLY A 119 7.01 25.23 0.61
CA GLY A 119 8.10 24.69 -0.21
C GLY A 119 8.41 23.21 0.04
N HIS A 120 7.65 22.54 0.90
CA HIS A 120 7.79 21.13 1.18
C HIS A 120 7.54 20.28 -0.08
N ARG A 121 8.38 19.27 -0.31
CA ARG A 121 8.35 18.46 -1.55
C ARG A 121 7.03 17.73 -1.74
N VAL A 122 6.52 17.11 -0.67
CA VAL A 122 5.25 16.38 -0.68
C VAL A 122 4.03 17.29 -0.49
N TYR A 123 4.01 18.10 0.57
CA TYR A 123 2.80 18.79 1.01
C TYR A 123 2.73 20.28 0.66
N GLY A 124 3.77 20.85 0.05
CA GLY A 124 3.90 22.30 -0.15
C GLY A 124 2.86 22.92 -1.09
N ARG A 125 2.01 22.12 -1.73
CA ARG A 125 0.90 22.59 -2.58
C ARG A 125 -0.48 22.37 -1.98
N GLU A 126 -0.60 21.64 -0.87
CA GLU A 126 -1.90 21.30 -0.29
C GLU A 126 -2.70 22.54 0.11
N HIS A 127 -2.03 23.51 0.74
CA HIS A 127 -2.66 24.77 1.15
C HIS A 127 -3.26 25.52 -0.05
N ALA A 128 -2.43 25.79 -1.07
CA ALA A 128 -2.87 26.44 -2.30
C ALA A 128 -3.98 25.67 -3.03
N ARG A 129 -3.91 24.33 -3.03
CA ARG A 129 -4.94 23.46 -3.61
C ARG A 129 -6.28 23.60 -2.88
N ASP A 130 -6.26 23.57 -1.56
CA ASP A 130 -7.48 23.62 -0.74
C ASP A 130 -8.15 25.00 -0.84
N ILE A 131 -7.36 26.08 -0.92
CA ILE A 131 -7.84 27.44 -1.23
C ILE A 131 -8.48 27.48 -2.62
N ALA A 132 -7.76 27.03 -3.65
CA ALA A 132 -8.24 27.11 -5.03
C ALA A 132 -9.55 26.33 -5.21
N PHE A 133 -9.66 25.16 -4.55
CA PHE A 133 -10.89 24.37 -4.57
C PHE A 133 -12.05 25.07 -3.85
N ARG A 134 -11.81 25.65 -2.67
CA ARG A 134 -12.80 26.45 -1.94
C ARG A 134 -13.31 27.60 -2.82
N ASP A 135 -12.40 28.36 -3.42
CA ASP A 135 -12.74 29.56 -4.17
C ASP A 135 -13.46 29.22 -5.48
N ALA A 136 -13.07 28.12 -6.15
CA ALA A 136 -13.81 27.58 -7.29
C ALA A 136 -15.25 27.18 -6.91
N LEU A 137 -15.45 26.49 -5.78
CA LEU A 137 -16.79 26.13 -5.29
C LEU A 137 -17.64 27.34 -4.88
N ARG A 138 -17.02 28.44 -4.42
CA ARG A 138 -17.71 29.70 -4.12
C ARG A 138 -18.13 30.44 -5.39
N ALA A 139 -17.29 30.41 -6.42
CA ALA A 139 -17.51 31.13 -7.67
C ALA A 139 -18.45 30.39 -8.65
N ASP A 140 -18.47 29.06 -8.64
CA ASP A 140 -19.26 28.24 -9.56
C ASP A 140 -20.35 27.45 -8.81
N SER A 141 -21.60 27.93 -8.94
CA SER A 141 -22.76 27.28 -8.32
C SER A 141 -23.02 25.87 -8.85
N ARG A 142 -22.72 25.60 -10.12
CA ARG A 142 -22.90 24.27 -10.73
C ARG A 142 -21.89 23.28 -10.15
N LEU A 143 -20.61 23.66 -10.06
CA LEU A 143 -19.58 22.83 -9.44
C LEU A 143 -19.94 22.50 -7.98
N ARG A 144 -20.44 23.49 -7.24
CA ARG A 144 -20.91 23.32 -5.87
C ARG A 144 -22.08 22.34 -5.76
N GLU A 145 -23.06 22.43 -6.66
CA GLU A 145 -24.21 21.51 -6.70
C GLU A 145 -23.79 20.08 -7.07
N GLU A 146 -22.89 19.92 -8.05
CA GLU A 146 -22.29 18.62 -8.40
C GLU A 146 -21.62 17.98 -7.17
N TYR A 147 -20.83 18.75 -6.42
CA TYR A 147 -20.17 18.25 -5.21
C TYR A 147 -21.17 17.91 -4.09
N ALA A 148 -22.17 18.76 -3.87
CA ALA A 148 -23.23 18.52 -2.89
C ALA A 148 -24.01 17.23 -3.18
N ASN A 149 -24.34 17.00 -4.46
CA ASN A 149 -25.03 15.78 -4.89
C ASN A 149 -24.16 14.54 -4.69
N ARG A 150 -22.86 14.62 -5.00
CA ARG A 150 -21.91 13.51 -4.73
C ARG A 150 -21.89 13.16 -3.24
N LYS A 151 -21.81 14.16 -2.36
CA LYS A 151 -21.84 13.96 -0.90
C LYS A 151 -23.12 13.27 -0.43
N ARG A 152 -24.28 13.73 -0.93
CA ARG A 152 -25.58 13.12 -0.60
C ARG A 152 -25.65 11.67 -1.06
N ALA A 153 -25.19 11.38 -2.29
CA ALA A 153 -25.17 10.01 -2.82
C ALA A 153 -24.32 9.06 -1.95
N ILE A 154 -23.14 9.51 -1.50
CA ILE A 154 -22.26 8.73 -0.62
C ILE A 154 -22.94 8.49 0.75
N ALA A 155 -23.58 9.51 1.32
CA ALA A 155 -24.30 9.38 2.58
C ALA A 155 -25.51 8.43 2.47
N THR A 156 -26.27 8.49 1.37
CA THR A 156 -27.40 7.59 1.11
C THR A 156 -26.96 6.14 0.86
N ALA A 157 -25.73 5.91 0.40
CA ALA A 157 -25.16 4.57 0.23
C ALA A 157 -24.85 3.86 1.57
N GLY A 158 -25.12 4.49 2.71
CA GLY A 158 -24.95 3.87 4.03
C GLY A 158 -23.50 3.80 4.52
N ILE A 159 -22.60 4.56 3.91
CA ILE A 159 -21.21 4.67 4.38
C ILE A 159 -21.23 5.40 5.73
N ALA A 160 -21.07 4.66 6.83
CA ALA A 160 -21.07 5.21 8.19
C ALA A 160 -19.67 5.68 8.65
N ASP A 161 -18.62 5.23 7.96
CA ASP A 161 -17.23 5.55 8.31
C ASP A 161 -16.77 6.88 7.68
N THR A 162 -16.13 7.72 8.50
CA THR A 162 -15.71 9.07 8.08
C THR A 162 -14.56 9.03 7.09
N TYR A 163 -13.70 8.03 7.17
CA TYR A 163 -12.58 7.86 6.24
C TYR A 163 -13.09 7.40 4.86
N ARG A 164 -13.92 6.35 4.80
CA ARG A 164 -14.58 5.89 3.57
C ARG A 164 -15.39 6.98 2.91
N TYR A 165 -16.08 7.80 3.71
CA TYR A 165 -16.78 8.98 3.18
C TYR A 165 -15.80 9.97 2.53
N SER A 166 -14.63 10.20 3.12
CA SER A 166 -13.58 11.04 2.51
C SER A 166 -13.06 10.43 1.21
N MET A 167 -12.72 9.14 1.21
CA MET A 167 -12.18 8.41 0.06
C MET A 167 -13.13 8.37 -1.13
N ALA A 168 -14.41 8.12 -0.90
CA ALA A 168 -15.43 8.06 -1.95
C ALA A 168 -15.62 9.39 -2.70
N LYS A 169 -15.11 10.51 -2.17
CA LYS A 169 -15.11 11.82 -2.84
C LYS A 169 -13.81 12.11 -3.58
N THR A 170 -12.71 11.44 -3.24
CA THR A 170 -11.35 11.78 -3.67
C THR A 170 -11.22 11.83 -5.20
N GLU A 171 -11.72 10.81 -5.90
CA GLU A 171 -11.69 10.77 -7.37
C GLU A 171 -12.41 11.98 -7.99
N TRP A 172 -13.60 12.31 -7.47
CA TRP A 172 -14.39 13.43 -7.97
C TRP A 172 -13.71 14.78 -7.67
N ILE A 173 -13.19 14.97 -6.46
CA ILE A 173 -12.48 16.19 -6.06
C ILE A 173 -11.25 16.40 -6.96
N ARG A 174 -10.49 15.35 -7.24
CA ARG A 174 -9.33 15.43 -8.14
C ARG A 174 -9.71 15.78 -9.56
N ALA A 175 -10.74 15.15 -10.13
CA ALA A 175 -11.26 15.53 -11.45
C ALA A 175 -11.76 16.99 -11.50
N ALA A 176 -12.36 17.47 -10.41
CA ALA A 176 -12.75 18.88 -10.27
C ALA A 176 -11.54 19.81 -10.20
N LEU A 177 -10.51 19.45 -9.43
CA LEU A 177 -9.24 20.17 -9.34
C LEU A 177 -8.52 20.24 -10.69
N GLU A 178 -8.48 19.15 -11.46
CA GLU A 178 -7.95 19.13 -12.83
C GLU A 178 -8.71 20.09 -13.76
N ARG A 179 -10.06 20.08 -13.70
CA ARG A 179 -10.91 20.99 -14.49
C ARG A 179 -10.64 22.48 -14.20
N ILE A 180 -10.21 22.80 -12.98
CA ILE A 180 -9.88 24.18 -12.58
C ILE A 180 -8.37 24.49 -12.66
N GLY A 181 -7.58 23.59 -13.25
CA GLY A 181 -6.14 23.79 -13.50
C GLY A 181 -5.22 23.54 -12.31
N VAL A 182 -5.68 22.81 -11.29
CA VAL A 182 -4.95 22.53 -10.05
C VAL A 182 -4.66 21.02 -9.94
N ALA A 183 -3.96 20.47 -10.92
CA ALA A 183 -3.56 19.05 -10.91
C ALA A 183 -2.33 18.81 -10.02
N GLU A 184 -2.25 17.62 -9.42
CA GLU A 184 -1.02 17.18 -8.76
C GLU A 184 0.10 17.06 -9.80
N PRO A 185 1.30 17.59 -9.54
CA PRO A 185 2.39 17.56 -10.49
C PRO A 185 2.86 16.13 -10.74
N LEU A 186 3.11 15.82 -12.01
CA LEU A 186 3.74 14.56 -12.42
C LEU A 186 5.22 14.58 -12.02
N ILE A 187 5.73 13.44 -11.54
CA ILE A 187 7.16 13.21 -11.38
C ILE A 187 7.68 12.70 -12.72
N VAL A 188 8.29 13.58 -13.51
CA VAL A 188 8.72 13.29 -14.88
C VAL A 188 10.24 13.11 -14.97
N PRO A 189 10.74 12.31 -15.93
CA PRO A 189 12.18 12.25 -16.23
C PRO A 189 12.79 13.65 -16.44
N PRO A 190 14.04 13.90 -16.01
CA PRO A 190 15.02 12.93 -15.51
C PRO A 190 14.98 12.70 -13.98
N ALA A 191 13.80 12.72 -13.35
CA ALA A 191 13.61 12.41 -11.93
C ALA A 191 14.19 11.05 -11.49
N THR A 192 14.45 10.90 -10.20
CA THR A 192 15.00 9.67 -9.59
C THR A 192 13.98 8.94 -8.74
N VAL A 193 13.85 7.63 -8.98
CA VAL A 193 13.10 6.69 -8.14
C VAL A 193 14.07 5.96 -7.22
N SER A 194 13.91 6.14 -5.91
CA SER A 194 14.69 5.40 -4.91
C SER A 194 13.94 4.16 -4.45
N ILE A 195 14.61 3.02 -4.40
CA ILE A 195 14.03 1.71 -4.10
C ILE A 195 14.70 1.15 -2.83
N LEU A 196 13.89 0.93 -1.80
CA LEU A 196 14.29 0.16 -0.62
C LEU A 196 14.27 -1.34 -1.00
N GLY A 197 15.46 -1.96 -1.04
CA GLY A 197 15.68 -3.33 -1.50
C GLY A 197 16.27 -3.43 -2.90
N GLY A 198 17.30 -4.28 -3.05
CA GLY A 198 18.02 -4.51 -4.29
C GLY A 198 17.89 -5.92 -4.85
N GLY A 199 16.90 -6.69 -4.41
CA GLY A 199 16.57 -8.03 -4.90
C GLY A 199 16.05 -8.05 -6.34
N GLN A 200 15.47 -9.20 -6.73
CA GLN A 200 15.01 -9.36 -8.12
C GLN A 200 13.85 -8.43 -8.49
N LEU A 201 13.03 -8.04 -7.51
CA LEU A 201 11.86 -7.20 -7.75
C LEU A 201 12.30 -5.75 -8.02
N GLY A 202 13.24 -5.25 -7.22
CA GLY A 202 13.94 -3.98 -7.37
C GLY A 202 14.73 -3.93 -8.67
N ARG A 203 15.35 -5.04 -9.10
CA ARG A 203 15.99 -5.13 -10.42
C ARG A 203 14.99 -4.94 -11.56
N MET A 204 13.86 -5.65 -11.53
CA MET A 204 12.83 -5.53 -12.57
C MET A 204 12.13 -4.17 -12.54
N LEU A 205 11.95 -3.59 -11.36
CA LEU A 205 11.46 -2.23 -11.19
C LEU A 205 12.45 -1.21 -11.76
N GLY A 206 13.74 -1.38 -11.47
CA GLY A 206 14.83 -0.56 -12.02
C GLY A 206 14.88 -0.64 -13.54
N LEU A 207 14.77 -1.83 -14.15
CA LEU A 207 14.69 -1.98 -15.60
C LEU A 207 13.52 -1.19 -16.21
N ALA A 208 12.33 -1.28 -15.62
CA ALA A 208 11.16 -0.53 -16.07
C ALA A 208 11.34 1.00 -15.86
N ALA A 209 12.02 1.41 -14.78
CA ALA A 209 12.32 2.82 -14.51
C ALA A 209 13.28 3.40 -15.55
N ARG A 210 14.34 2.66 -15.88
CA ARG A 210 15.29 3.02 -16.93
C ARG A 210 14.64 3.09 -18.31
N GLN A 211 13.70 2.19 -18.61
CA GLN A 211 12.92 2.23 -19.85
C GLN A 211 12.12 3.54 -19.98
N LEU A 212 11.57 4.06 -18.87
CA LEU A 212 10.83 5.32 -18.84
C LEU A 212 11.73 6.56 -18.70
N GLY A 213 13.05 6.39 -18.53
CA GLY A 213 14.03 7.48 -18.43
C GLY A 213 14.28 8.01 -17.01
N TYR A 214 13.82 7.32 -15.97
CA TYR A 214 14.10 7.69 -14.59
C TYR A 214 15.51 7.28 -14.14
N GLY A 215 16.08 8.08 -13.23
CA GLY A 215 17.20 7.65 -12.40
C GLY A 215 16.77 6.61 -11.39
N VAL A 216 17.69 5.75 -10.95
CA VAL A 216 17.43 4.69 -9.96
C VAL A 216 18.50 4.74 -8.86
N ALA A 217 18.06 4.88 -7.62
CA ALA A 217 18.90 4.70 -6.45
C ALA A 217 18.36 3.56 -5.58
N ILE A 218 19.25 2.82 -4.92
CA ILE A 218 18.87 1.60 -4.19
C ILE A 218 19.53 1.57 -2.82
N LEU A 219 18.80 1.12 -1.80
CA LEU A 219 19.33 0.74 -0.50
C LEU A 219 19.30 -0.79 -0.38
N ASP A 220 20.46 -1.43 -0.20
CA ASP A 220 20.57 -2.87 0.05
C ASP A 220 21.82 -3.18 0.92
N PRO A 221 21.75 -4.18 1.83
CA PRO A 221 22.91 -4.61 2.60
C PRO A 221 24.07 -5.14 1.74
N ASP A 222 23.75 -5.72 0.58
CA ASP A 222 24.69 -6.24 -0.41
C ASP A 222 24.87 -5.22 -1.56
N PRO A 223 26.04 -4.56 -1.69
CA PRO A 223 26.30 -3.65 -2.80
C PRO A 223 26.35 -4.38 -4.17
N GLY A 224 26.48 -5.72 -4.17
CA GLY A 224 26.40 -6.57 -5.35
C GLY A 224 25.02 -7.18 -5.59
N CYS A 225 23.97 -6.67 -4.95
CA CYS A 225 22.60 -7.13 -5.10
C CYS A 225 22.12 -7.09 -6.57
N PRO A 226 21.13 -7.92 -6.96
CA PRO A 226 20.61 -7.96 -8.33
C PRO A 226 20.29 -6.61 -8.99
N ALA A 227 19.76 -5.67 -8.23
CA ALA A 227 19.32 -4.39 -8.75
C ALA A 227 20.47 -3.38 -8.95
N ALA A 228 21.64 -3.63 -8.35
CA ALA A 228 22.83 -2.80 -8.55
C ALA A 228 23.24 -2.68 -10.03
N ALA A 229 22.97 -3.71 -10.85
CA ALA A 229 23.27 -3.72 -12.27
C ALA A 229 22.47 -2.68 -13.10
N VAL A 230 21.40 -2.12 -12.53
CA VAL A 230 20.50 -1.17 -13.21
C VAL A 230 20.32 0.15 -12.45
N ALA A 231 21.06 0.33 -11.35
CA ALA A 231 21.02 1.52 -10.51
C ALA A 231 22.10 2.53 -10.90
N ASP A 232 21.80 3.82 -10.83
CA ASP A 232 22.78 4.90 -10.93
C ASP A 232 23.55 5.06 -9.61
N ARG A 233 22.94 4.68 -8.47
CA ARG A 233 23.55 4.71 -7.14
C ARG A 233 23.07 3.56 -6.26
N VAL A 234 24.00 2.94 -5.52
CA VAL A 234 23.68 1.94 -4.48
C VAL A 234 24.22 2.44 -3.15
N VAL A 235 23.33 2.61 -2.18
CA VAL A 235 23.66 2.90 -0.78
C VAL A 235 23.66 1.58 -0.03
N ARG A 236 24.72 1.32 0.74
CA ARG A 236 24.83 0.13 1.57
C ARG A 236 24.27 0.41 2.95
N GLY A 237 23.23 -0.29 3.34
CA GLY A 237 22.64 -0.19 4.67
C GLY A 237 21.65 -1.32 4.94
N ALA A 238 21.31 -1.52 6.20
CA ALA A 238 20.24 -2.43 6.58
C ALA A 238 18.87 -1.81 6.27
N TYR A 239 17.80 -2.62 6.23
CA TYR A 239 16.46 -2.13 5.90
C TYR A 239 15.75 -1.41 7.05
N ASP A 240 16.37 -1.42 8.23
CA ASP A 240 16.01 -0.69 9.45
C ASP A 240 16.99 0.48 9.73
N ASP A 241 17.90 0.79 8.79
CA ASP A 241 18.86 1.88 8.92
C ASP A 241 18.27 3.20 8.38
N VAL A 242 17.76 4.03 9.30
CA VAL A 242 17.18 5.34 8.98
C VAL A 242 18.17 6.27 8.29
N ASP A 243 19.42 6.31 8.75
CA ASP A 243 20.43 7.22 8.20
C ASP A 243 20.79 6.84 6.77
N ALA A 244 21.00 5.54 6.49
CA ALA A 244 21.26 5.06 5.14
C ALA A 244 20.08 5.28 4.20
N ALA A 245 18.84 5.14 4.70
CA ALA A 245 17.64 5.42 3.93
C ALA A 245 17.53 6.91 3.56
N LEU A 246 17.78 7.81 4.51
CA LEU A 246 17.82 9.26 4.25
C LEU A 246 18.95 9.63 3.28
N GLU A 247 20.12 8.97 3.38
CA GLU A 247 21.23 9.17 2.46
C GLU A 247 20.84 8.79 1.01
N MET A 248 20.14 7.67 0.83
CA MET A 248 19.59 7.26 -0.47
C MET A 248 18.53 8.26 -0.97
N ALA A 249 17.65 8.73 -0.09
CA ALA A 249 16.56 9.63 -0.45
C ALA A 249 17.01 11.05 -0.81
N SER A 250 18.20 11.49 -0.41
CA SER A 250 18.74 12.83 -0.70
C SER A 250 18.65 13.29 -2.17
N GLY A 251 18.70 12.36 -3.12
CA GLY A 251 18.54 12.62 -4.57
C GLY A 251 17.24 12.13 -5.19
N ALA A 252 16.28 11.67 -4.37
CA ALA A 252 15.03 11.07 -4.82
C ALA A 252 13.94 12.10 -5.09
N ASP A 253 13.10 11.82 -6.06
CA ASP A 253 11.81 12.50 -6.26
C ASP A 253 10.64 11.66 -5.72
N VAL A 254 10.82 10.33 -5.65
CA VAL A 254 9.90 9.39 -5.02
C VAL A 254 10.67 8.21 -4.42
N VAL A 255 10.19 7.71 -3.29
CA VAL A 255 10.72 6.50 -2.66
C VAL A 255 9.68 5.39 -2.75
N THR A 256 10.12 4.18 -3.10
CA THR A 256 9.32 2.96 -3.09
C THR A 256 10.08 1.81 -2.46
N LEU A 257 9.43 0.66 -2.30
CA LEU A 257 9.96 -0.54 -1.65
C LEU A 257 9.67 -1.79 -2.48
N GLU A 258 10.63 -2.71 -2.52
CA GLU A 258 10.47 -4.02 -3.15
C GLU A 258 10.25 -5.17 -2.17
N LEU A 259 10.43 -4.94 -0.86
CA LEU A 259 10.30 -5.94 0.20
C LEU A 259 9.38 -5.46 1.33
N GLU A 260 8.81 -6.41 2.07
CA GLU A 260 7.93 -6.11 3.21
C GLU A 260 8.69 -5.76 4.50
N HIS A 261 9.93 -6.22 4.66
CA HIS A 261 10.69 -6.11 5.92
C HIS A 261 11.55 -4.83 6.01
N VAL A 262 10.96 -3.68 5.69
CA VAL A 262 11.58 -2.37 5.93
C VAL A 262 11.16 -1.88 7.33
N GLY A 263 12.04 -1.22 8.08
CA GLY A 263 11.64 -0.62 9.36
C GLY A 263 10.48 0.38 9.19
N LEU A 264 9.43 0.30 10.02
CA LEU A 264 8.34 1.29 9.96
C LEU A 264 8.85 2.70 10.28
N ASP A 265 9.84 2.80 11.17
CA ASP A 265 10.58 4.01 11.50
C ASP A 265 11.33 4.58 10.28
N VAL A 266 11.94 3.72 9.44
CA VAL A 266 12.54 4.12 8.16
C VAL A 266 11.51 4.75 7.24
N VAL A 267 10.35 4.09 7.05
CA VAL A 267 9.28 4.60 6.18
C VAL A 267 8.72 5.91 6.71
N GLN A 268 8.51 6.03 8.02
CA GLN A 268 8.03 7.26 8.66
C GLN A 268 9.04 8.41 8.54
N ALA A 269 10.33 8.14 8.73
CA ALA A 269 11.38 9.14 8.59
C ALA A 269 11.49 9.67 7.15
N LEU A 270 11.32 8.79 6.16
CA LEU A 270 11.31 9.17 4.75
C LEU A 270 10.06 9.96 4.35
N ASP A 271 8.88 9.54 4.82
CA ASP A 271 7.59 10.16 4.48
C ASP A 271 7.45 11.59 5.05
N CYS A 272 8.34 11.96 5.99
CA CYS A 272 8.46 13.34 6.45
C CYS A 272 8.84 14.31 5.33
N ASP A 273 9.65 13.91 4.34
CA ASP A 273 10.24 14.81 3.35
C ASP A 273 10.05 14.34 1.89
N TRP A 274 9.89 13.04 1.66
CA TRP A 274 9.71 12.44 0.32
C TRP A 274 8.39 11.70 0.21
N PRO A 275 7.77 11.65 -0.99
CA PRO A 275 6.58 10.84 -1.17
C PRO A 275 7.00 9.37 -1.12
N VAL A 276 6.66 8.67 -0.04
CA VAL A 276 6.90 7.23 0.09
C VAL A 276 5.66 6.49 -0.38
N ARG A 277 5.82 5.63 -1.39
CA ARG A 277 4.73 4.90 -2.04
C ARG A 277 5.07 3.41 -1.96
N PRO A 278 4.30 2.57 -1.24
CA PRO A 278 2.84 2.56 -1.10
C PRO A 278 2.22 3.46 -0.02
N GLY A 279 3.03 4.05 0.86
CA GLY A 279 2.58 4.88 1.98
C GLY A 279 2.67 4.15 3.33
N VAL A 280 2.73 4.93 4.41
CA VAL A 280 2.94 4.43 5.79
C VAL A 280 1.83 3.47 6.22
N LEU A 281 0.56 3.78 5.91
CA LEU A 281 -0.58 2.93 6.27
C LEU A 281 -0.49 1.54 5.63
N ALA A 282 -0.15 1.49 4.34
CA ALA A 282 -0.01 0.24 3.62
C ALA A 282 1.08 -0.65 4.22
N VAL A 283 2.25 -0.06 4.51
CA VAL A 283 3.36 -0.77 5.16
C VAL A 283 2.97 -1.26 6.56
N HIS A 284 2.41 -0.37 7.38
CA HIS A 284 2.01 -0.71 8.75
C HIS A 284 0.98 -1.85 8.80
N ALA A 285 -0.04 -1.79 7.94
CA ALA A 285 -1.11 -2.77 7.92
C ALA A 285 -0.63 -4.16 7.46
N THR A 286 0.30 -4.26 6.51
CA THR A 286 0.70 -5.55 5.92
C THR A 286 1.97 -6.14 6.54
N GLN A 287 2.73 -5.39 7.34
CA GLN A 287 3.91 -5.93 8.02
C GLN A 287 3.58 -6.83 9.22
N ASN A 288 2.43 -6.59 9.84
CA ASN A 288 1.98 -7.34 10.99
C ASN A 288 0.73 -8.15 10.61
N ARG A 289 0.84 -9.49 10.68
CA ARG A 289 -0.22 -10.43 10.33
C ARG A 289 -1.49 -10.27 11.19
N LEU A 290 -1.40 -9.71 12.40
CA LEU A 290 -2.56 -9.37 13.24
C LEU A 290 -3.27 -8.13 12.68
N GLU A 291 -2.50 -7.07 12.39
CA GLU A 291 -3.04 -5.82 11.84
C GLU A 291 -3.62 -6.04 10.43
N GLU A 292 -2.98 -6.88 9.63
CA GLU A 292 -3.46 -7.24 8.29
C GLU A 292 -4.84 -7.89 8.35
N ARG A 293 -5.06 -8.81 9.29
CA ARG A 293 -6.36 -9.47 9.46
C ARG A 293 -7.44 -8.50 9.92
N ARG A 294 -7.12 -7.69 10.93
CA ARG A 294 -8.01 -6.62 11.42
C ARG A 294 -8.37 -5.66 10.28
N PHE A 295 -7.39 -5.28 9.48
CA PHE A 295 -7.58 -4.42 8.32
C PHE A 295 -8.51 -5.06 7.29
N VAL A 296 -8.21 -6.28 6.84
CA VAL A 296 -9.03 -7.00 5.85
C VAL A 296 -10.47 -7.16 6.33
N GLU A 297 -10.68 -7.57 7.58
CA GLU A 297 -12.01 -7.69 8.19
C GLU A 297 -12.74 -6.33 8.26
N SER A 298 -12.02 -5.26 8.62
CA SER A 298 -12.57 -3.90 8.63
C SER A 298 -12.99 -3.43 7.24
N GLU A 299 -12.31 -3.91 6.19
CA GLU A 299 -12.61 -3.67 4.78
C GLU A 299 -13.65 -4.64 4.19
N GLY A 300 -14.28 -5.46 5.02
CA GLY A 300 -15.33 -6.41 4.62
C GLY A 300 -14.79 -7.62 3.86
N GLY A 301 -13.46 -7.82 3.85
CA GLY A 301 -12.85 -9.06 3.40
C GLY A 301 -13.00 -10.16 4.44
N THR A 302 -12.90 -11.41 4.00
CA THR A 302 -12.88 -12.58 4.89
C THR A 302 -11.46 -13.10 5.00
N VAL A 303 -11.02 -13.41 6.22
CA VAL A 303 -9.74 -14.09 6.50
C VAL A 303 -10.01 -15.46 7.11
N ALA A 304 -8.98 -16.32 7.18
CA ALA A 304 -9.10 -17.60 7.89
C ALA A 304 -9.45 -17.34 9.37
N PRO A 305 -10.34 -18.14 10.00
CA PRO A 305 -10.63 -18.01 11.43
C PRO A 305 -9.35 -18.03 12.26
N TRP A 306 -9.15 -17.00 13.09
CA TRP A 306 -7.86 -16.75 13.73
C TRP A 306 -7.97 -16.22 15.15
N ARG A 307 -6.90 -16.38 15.94
CA ARG A 307 -6.75 -15.80 17.28
C ARG A 307 -5.35 -15.21 17.47
N GLU A 308 -5.30 -14.10 18.21
CA GLU A 308 -4.06 -13.59 18.79
C GLU A 308 -3.69 -14.45 20.00
N VAL A 309 -2.46 -14.96 20.04
CA VAL A 309 -1.98 -15.86 21.10
C VAL A 309 -0.62 -15.39 21.60
N ARG A 310 -0.43 -15.35 22.92
CA ARG A 310 0.78 -14.85 23.59
C ARG A 310 1.49 -15.92 24.41
N ASP A 311 0.79 -16.96 24.82
CA ASP A 311 1.33 -18.06 25.60
C ASP A 311 0.70 -19.42 25.26
N ALA A 312 1.20 -20.47 25.92
CA ALA A 312 0.75 -21.83 25.68
C ALA A 312 -0.71 -22.07 26.12
N GLY A 313 -1.19 -21.38 27.16
CA GLY A 313 -2.57 -21.52 27.63
C GLY A 313 -3.55 -20.97 26.60
N GLU A 314 -3.27 -19.77 26.08
CA GLU A 314 -4.02 -19.15 24.98
C GLU A 314 -3.97 -20.01 23.69
N LEU A 315 -2.85 -20.67 23.41
CA LEU A 315 -2.74 -21.57 22.26
C LEU A 315 -3.70 -22.76 22.34
N HIS A 316 -3.80 -23.41 23.50
CA HIS A 316 -4.72 -24.53 23.69
C HIS A 316 -6.18 -24.06 23.66
N ALA A 317 -6.48 -22.88 24.21
CA ALA A 317 -7.82 -22.29 24.10
C ALA A 317 -8.20 -21.99 22.64
N ALA A 318 -7.27 -21.42 21.86
CA ALA A 318 -7.47 -21.19 20.44
C ALA A 318 -7.66 -22.50 19.66
N ALA A 319 -6.95 -23.58 20.01
CA ALA A 319 -7.12 -24.88 19.38
C ALA A 319 -8.51 -25.50 19.66
N ALA A 320 -9.00 -25.39 20.90
CA ALA A 320 -10.34 -25.84 21.26
C ALA A 320 -11.44 -25.08 20.50
N GLU A 321 -11.23 -23.80 20.20
CA GLU A 321 -12.18 -22.95 19.49
C GLU A 321 -12.13 -23.11 17.96
N LEU A 322 -10.93 -23.01 17.37
CA LEU A 322 -10.74 -22.99 15.92
C LEU A 322 -10.78 -24.39 15.30
N GLY A 323 -10.43 -25.41 16.10
CA GLY A 323 -10.23 -26.78 15.65
C GLY A 323 -8.89 -26.98 14.93
N LEU A 324 -8.38 -28.22 14.98
CA LEU A 324 -7.15 -28.64 14.30
C LEU A 324 -7.45 -29.13 12.86
N PRO A 325 -6.49 -29.03 11.92
CA PRO A 325 -5.14 -28.51 12.08
C PRO A 325 -5.05 -26.97 12.09
N LEU A 326 -4.01 -26.44 12.73
CA LEU A 326 -3.71 -25.01 12.84
C LEU A 326 -2.41 -24.62 12.15
N ARG A 327 -2.35 -23.38 11.69
CA ARG A 327 -1.13 -22.67 11.32
C ARG A 327 -0.83 -21.62 12.38
N ILE A 328 0.36 -21.67 12.94
CA ILE A 328 0.85 -20.76 13.98
C ILE A 328 1.93 -19.94 13.32
N LYS A 329 1.70 -18.64 13.12
CA LYS A 329 2.54 -17.73 12.36
C LYS A 329 3.06 -16.62 13.25
N ALA A 330 4.35 -16.28 13.14
CA ALA A 330 4.88 -15.08 13.78
C ALA A 330 4.14 -13.85 13.25
N ALA A 331 3.87 -12.86 14.11
CA ALA A 331 3.15 -11.66 13.70
C ALA A 331 3.93 -10.86 12.65
N THR A 332 5.25 -10.82 12.74
CA THR A 332 6.16 -10.12 11.82
C THR A 332 7.26 -11.07 11.31
N GLY A 333 7.95 -10.68 10.23
CA GLY A 333 9.19 -11.35 9.80
C GLY A 333 9.08 -12.66 9.01
N GLY A 334 7.87 -13.21 8.81
CA GLY A 334 7.66 -14.48 8.12
C GLY A 334 7.49 -14.33 6.61
N TYR A 335 8.23 -15.11 5.80
CA TYR A 335 8.17 -15.14 4.32
C TYR A 335 8.48 -16.52 3.75
N ASP A 336 8.00 -16.84 2.53
CA ASP A 336 8.24 -18.11 1.81
C ASP A 336 8.08 -19.36 2.72
N GLY A 337 7.09 -19.30 3.61
CA GLY A 337 6.77 -20.34 4.59
C GLY A 337 7.69 -20.46 5.81
N ARG A 338 8.63 -19.54 6.01
CA ARG A 338 9.40 -19.36 7.27
C ARG A 338 8.58 -18.60 8.30
N GLY A 339 8.91 -18.77 9.58
CA GLY A 339 8.18 -18.10 10.67
C GLY A 339 6.77 -18.65 10.86
N GLN A 340 6.55 -19.94 10.57
CA GLN A 340 5.29 -20.62 10.81
C GLN A 340 5.48 -22.08 11.22
N VAL A 341 4.59 -22.58 12.07
CA VAL A 341 4.51 -23.98 12.53
C VAL A 341 3.11 -24.51 12.22
N ARG A 342 3.04 -25.76 11.78
CA ARG A 342 1.76 -26.48 11.58
C ARG A 342 1.54 -27.42 12.76
N ALA A 343 0.40 -27.28 13.43
CA ALA A 343 -0.04 -28.19 14.49
C ALA A 343 -1.21 -29.04 13.97
N VAL A 344 -1.05 -30.36 13.99
CA VAL A 344 -2.03 -31.30 13.40
C VAL A 344 -2.93 -31.93 14.46
N ASP A 345 -2.40 -32.09 15.66
CA ASP A 345 -3.02 -32.66 16.84
C ASP A 345 -2.59 -31.85 18.08
N GLU A 346 -3.16 -32.19 19.23
CA GLU A 346 -2.82 -31.60 20.54
C GLU A 346 -1.31 -31.74 20.87
N ALA A 347 -0.70 -32.87 20.49
CA ALA A 347 0.72 -33.09 20.71
C ALA A 347 1.58 -32.06 19.96
N GLY A 348 1.14 -31.65 18.76
CA GLY A 348 1.75 -30.61 17.96
C GLY A 348 1.69 -29.19 18.56
N LEU A 349 0.97 -28.97 19.66
CA LEU A 349 0.89 -27.66 20.35
C LEU A 349 1.96 -27.47 21.42
N SER A 350 2.39 -28.56 22.07
CA SER A 350 3.21 -28.56 23.30
C SER A 350 4.55 -27.81 23.17
N ASP A 351 5.09 -27.69 21.95
CA ASP A 351 6.34 -26.99 21.64
C ASP A 351 6.23 -25.99 20.49
N ALA A 352 5.01 -25.70 20.02
CA ALA A 352 4.83 -24.98 18.75
C ALA A 352 5.37 -23.54 18.81
N LEU A 353 5.17 -22.86 19.95
CA LEU A 353 5.64 -21.48 20.16
C LEU A 353 7.15 -21.41 20.30
N GLU A 354 7.78 -22.44 20.88
CA GLU A 354 9.24 -22.54 20.99
C GLU A 354 9.86 -22.82 19.61
N ARG A 355 9.27 -23.75 18.84
CA ARG A 355 9.70 -24.08 17.48
C ARG A 355 9.54 -22.93 16.49
N LEU A 356 8.57 -22.04 16.74
CA LEU A 356 8.43 -20.81 15.97
C LEU A 356 9.64 -19.88 16.14
N GLY A 357 10.35 -19.97 17.28
CA GLY A 357 11.52 -19.16 17.57
C GLY A 357 11.20 -17.70 17.89
N ARG A 358 9.99 -17.41 18.40
CA ARG A 358 9.58 -16.03 18.72
C ARG A 358 10.20 -15.52 20.04
N PRO A 359 10.40 -14.20 20.19
CA PRO A 359 10.62 -13.58 21.49
C PRO A 359 9.51 -13.89 22.50
N ALA A 360 9.89 -14.10 23.76
CA ALA A 360 8.93 -14.39 24.82
C ALA A 360 7.94 -13.21 25.00
N GLY A 361 6.64 -13.51 24.94
CA GLY A 361 5.55 -12.53 25.11
C GLY A 361 5.10 -11.82 23.83
N GLU A 362 5.79 -12.00 22.70
CA GLU A 362 5.35 -11.43 21.41
C GLU A 362 4.15 -12.21 20.86
N ALA A 363 3.09 -11.51 20.47
CA ALA A 363 1.88 -12.18 19.98
C ALA A 363 2.14 -12.91 18.65
N VAL A 364 1.47 -14.05 18.48
CA VAL A 364 1.43 -14.82 17.23
C VAL A 364 0.02 -14.85 16.68
N VAL A 365 -0.09 -15.15 15.39
CA VAL A 365 -1.37 -15.44 14.77
C VAL A 365 -1.54 -16.95 14.70
N VAL A 366 -2.61 -17.44 15.32
CA VAL A 366 -3.04 -18.84 15.18
C VAL A 366 -4.27 -18.85 14.30
N GLU A 367 -4.21 -19.56 13.18
CA GLU A 367 -5.32 -19.65 12.24
C GLU A 367 -5.66 -21.10 11.92
N ARG A 368 -6.94 -21.33 11.60
CA ARG A 368 -7.40 -22.62 11.11
C ARG A 368 -6.81 -22.89 9.73
N GLU A 369 -6.25 -24.08 9.54
CA GLU A 369 -5.88 -24.54 8.21
C GLU A 369 -7.13 -24.82 7.37
N LEU A 370 -7.23 -24.18 6.21
CA LEU A 370 -8.40 -24.26 5.33
C LEU A 370 -8.22 -25.33 4.25
N GLY A 371 -9.30 -26.06 3.96
CA GLY A 371 -9.40 -26.91 2.77
C GLY A 371 -9.96 -26.09 1.60
N PHE A 372 -9.09 -25.50 0.80
CA PHE A 372 -9.45 -24.67 -0.36
C PHE A 372 -9.30 -25.43 -1.68
N GLU A 373 -10.01 -24.99 -2.72
CA GLU A 373 -9.98 -25.54 -4.08
C GLU A 373 -8.79 -25.02 -4.89
N ALA A 374 -8.49 -23.72 -4.76
CA ALA A 374 -7.42 -23.08 -5.49
C ALA A 374 -6.82 -21.91 -4.72
N GLU A 375 -5.54 -21.65 -4.97
CA GLU A 375 -4.87 -20.42 -4.58
C GLU A 375 -4.92 -19.46 -5.76
N LEU A 376 -5.41 -18.25 -5.53
CA LEU A 376 -5.53 -17.19 -6.51
C LEU A 376 -4.71 -15.99 -6.07
N SER A 377 -4.38 -15.11 -7.01
CA SER A 377 -3.93 -13.76 -6.69
C SER A 377 -4.47 -12.76 -7.69
N VAL A 378 -4.71 -11.55 -7.20
CA VAL A 378 -5.04 -10.38 -8.03
C VAL A 378 -3.99 -9.33 -7.78
N VAL A 379 -3.33 -8.89 -8.86
CA VAL A 379 -2.45 -7.72 -8.84
C VAL A 379 -3.26 -6.52 -9.30
N CYS A 380 -3.29 -5.46 -8.52
CA CYS A 380 -3.87 -4.19 -8.93
C CYS A 380 -2.88 -3.05 -8.71
N ALA A 381 -3.02 -1.99 -9.51
CA ALA A 381 -2.28 -0.76 -9.37
C ALA A 381 -3.24 0.38 -9.10
N ARG A 382 -2.91 1.25 -8.13
CA ARG A 382 -3.66 2.45 -7.80
C ARG A 382 -2.76 3.67 -7.93
N GLY A 383 -3.16 4.63 -8.76
CA GLY A 383 -2.39 5.84 -9.02
C GLY A 383 -2.56 6.91 -7.95
N VAL A 384 -1.71 7.95 -7.98
CA VAL A 384 -1.91 9.15 -7.15
C VAL A 384 -3.22 9.86 -7.43
N ASP A 385 -3.85 9.61 -8.58
CA ASP A 385 -5.17 10.12 -8.94
C ASP A 385 -6.31 9.33 -8.27
N GLY A 386 -5.99 8.17 -7.66
CA GLY A 386 -6.92 7.29 -6.98
C GLY A 386 -7.63 6.31 -7.91
N ARG A 387 -7.36 6.37 -9.22
CA ARG A 387 -7.83 5.36 -10.16
C ARG A 387 -7.09 4.06 -9.91
N SER A 388 -7.82 2.97 -10.05
CA SER A 388 -7.28 1.62 -9.90
C SER A 388 -7.51 0.82 -11.18
N VAL A 389 -6.52 0.03 -11.56
CA VAL A 389 -6.65 -1.00 -12.60
C VAL A 389 -6.18 -2.33 -12.03
N ALA A 390 -6.83 -3.42 -12.41
CA ALA A 390 -6.48 -4.76 -11.98
C ALA A 390 -6.08 -5.63 -13.16
N PHE A 391 -5.11 -6.51 -12.93
CA PHE A 391 -4.77 -7.57 -13.86
C PHE A 391 -5.77 -8.73 -13.73
N PRO A 392 -5.97 -9.54 -14.79
CA PRO A 392 -6.75 -10.75 -14.70
C PRO A 392 -6.29 -11.66 -13.57
N VAL A 393 -7.27 -12.30 -12.90
CA VAL A 393 -7.02 -13.20 -11.79
C VAL A 393 -6.06 -14.29 -12.21
N THR A 394 -5.06 -14.56 -11.38
CA THR A 394 -4.01 -15.55 -11.61
C THR A 394 -4.22 -16.73 -10.67
N ARG A 395 -4.15 -17.98 -11.16
CA ARG A 395 -4.13 -19.17 -10.30
C ARG A 395 -2.69 -19.54 -10.00
N ASN A 396 -2.38 -19.73 -8.72
CA ASN A 396 -1.05 -20.03 -8.22
C ASN A 396 -0.93 -21.48 -7.78
N ARG A 397 0.29 -22.00 -7.80
CA ARG A 397 0.66 -23.24 -7.12
C ARG A 397 1.91 -23.04 -6.29
N HIS A 398 1.81 -23.38 -5.01
CA HIS A 398 2.95 -23.43 -4.10
C HIS A 398 3.39 -24.89 -3.84
N ASP A 399 4.69 -25.09 -3.63
CA ASP A 399 5.26 -26.32 -3.06
C ASP A 399 5.92 -25.98 -1.72
N ARG A 400 5.43 -26.57 -0.63
CA ARG A 400 5.92 -26.33 0.75
C ARG A 400 6.14 -24.84 1.06
N GLY A 401 5.15 -24.01 0.74
CA GLY A 401 5.16 -22.56 1.01
C GLY A 401 5.98 -21.72 0.03
N ILE A 402 6.51 -22.29 -1.06
CA ILE A 402 7.23 -21.52 -2.09
C ILE A 402 6.41 -21.50 -3.37
N PHE A 403 6.23 -20.30 -3.94
CA PHE A 403 5.60 -20.10 -5.24
C PHE A 403 6.39 -20.82 -6.34
N VAL A 404 5.76 -21.76 -7.04
CA VAL A 404 6.40 -22.56 -8.11
C VAL A 404 5.92 -22.13 -9.48
N GLU A 405 4.62 -21.96 -9.67
CA GLU A 405 4.07 -21.59 -10.97
C GLU A 405 2.72 -20.89 -10.86
N SER A 406 2.34 -20.24 -11.96
CA SER A 406 1.04 -19.57 -12.12
C SER A 406 0.50 -19.71 -13.53
N VAL A 407 -0.82 -19.57 -13.68
CA VAL A 407 -1.52 -19.46 -14.95
C VAL A 407 -2.54 -18.34 -14.93
N THR A 408 -2.64 -17.61 -16.05
CA THR A 408 -3.52 -16.46 -16.22
C THR A 408 -4.19 -16.50 -17.60
N PRO A 409 -5.52 -16.29 -17.70
CA PRO A 409 -6.47 -16.10 -16.60
C PRO A 409 -6.65 -17.37 -15.76
N ALA A 410 -7.05 -17.22 -14.50
CA ALA A 410 -7.39 -18.34 -13.63
C ALA A 410 -8.61 -19.08 -14.19
N PRO A 411 -8.63 -20.42 -14.21
CA PRO A 411 -9.77 -21.21 -14.68
C PRO A 411 -10.87 -21.28 -13.60
N VAL A 412 -11.52 -20.15 -13.35
CA VAL A 412 -12.59 -19.97 -12.36
C VAL A 412 -13.84 -19.41 -13.02
N ALA A 413 -14.99 -19.47 -12.32
CA ALA A 413 -16.21 -18.83 -12.78
C ALA A 413 -16.02 -17.30 -12.91
N GLU A 414 -16.74 -16.67 -13.85
CA GLU A 414 -16.60 -15.23 -14.11
C GLU A 414 -16.95 -14.39 -12.87
N GLU A 415 -17.96 -14.82 -12.12
CA GLU A 415 -18.41 -14.16 -10.89
C GLU A 415 -17.32 -14.17 -9.81
N VAL A 416 -16.55 -15.26 -9.72
CA VAL A 416 -15.40 -15.38 -8.80
C VAL A 416 -14.29 -14.43 -9.24
N ALA A 417 -14.02 -14.35 -10.54
CA ALA A 417 -12.98 -13.46 -11.07
C ALA A 417 -13.33 -11.97 -10.84
N VAL A 418 -14.59 -11.59 -11.05
CA VAL A 418 -15.11 -10.26 -10.75
C VAL A 418 -15.01 -9.97 -9.25
N ALA A 419 -15.51 -10.87 -8.39
CA ALA A 419 -15.48 -10.68 -6.94
C ALA A 419 -14.06 -10.54 -6.37
N ALA A 420 -13.11 -11.35 -6.86
CA ALA A 420 -11.70 -11.25 -6.49
C ALA A 420 -11.08 -9.91 -6.92
N THR A 421 -11.42 -9.45 -8.11
CA THR A 421 -10.93 -8.18 -8.66
C THR A 421 -11.44 -6.99 -7.85
N GLU A 422 -12.75 -6.95 -7.59
CA GLU A 422 -13.36 -5.90 -6.78
C GLU A 422 -12.82 -5.90 -5.35
N LEU A 423 -12.63 -7.07 -4.74
CA LEU A 423 -12.05 -7.19 -3.41
C LEU A 423 -10.64 -6.61 -3.36
N ALA A 424 -9.77 -6.94 -4.31
CA ALA A 424 -8.41 -6.42 -4.37
C ALA A 424 -8.39 -4.88 -4.52
N MET A 425 -9.24 -4.33 -5.40
CA MET A 425 -9.34 -2.88 -5.60
C MET A 425 -9.87 -2.15 -4.35
N ARG A 426 -10.86 -2.74 -3.65
CA ARG A 426 -11.36 -2.20 -2.37
C ARG A 426 -10.29 -2.20 -1.28
N LEU A 427 -9.50 -3.28 -1.17
CA LEU A 427 -8.41 -3.37 -0.21
C LEU A 427 -7.31 -2.35 -0.53
N ALA A 428 -6.96 -2.15 -1.80
CA ALA A 428 -6.04 -1.09 -2.22
C ALA A 428 -6.55 0.32 -1.87
N GLU A 429 -7.86 0.57 -2.02
CA GLU A 429 -8.47 1.83 -1.59
C GLU A 429 -8.44 2.01 -0.07
N GLY A 430 -8.77 0.97 0.71
CA GLY A 430 -8.77 1.00 2.17
C GLY A 430 -7.39 1.27 2.80
N LEU A 431 -6.33 0.81 2.13
CA LEU A 431 -4.93 1.08 2.47
C LEU A 431 -4.46 2.49 2.07
N ASP A 432 -5.30 3.27 1.36
CA ASP A 432 -4.90 4.45 0.59
C ASP A 432 -3.63 4.22 -0.26
N LEU A 433 -3.52 3.03 -0.84
CA LEU A 433 -2.33 2.59 -1.55
C LEU A 433 -2.05 3.50 -2.76
N VAL A 434 -0.79 3.91 -2.95
CA VAL A 434 -0.29 4.38 -4.24
C VAL A 434 0.81 3.47 -4.74
N GLY A 435 0.62 2.79 -5.86
CA GLY A 435 1.54 1.78 -6.35
C GLY A 435 0.80 0.49 -6.69
N THR A 436 1.37 -0.65 -6.30
CA THR A 436 0.83 -1.99 -6.62
C THR A 436 0.46 -2.73 -5.35
N LEU A 437 -0.67 -3.43 -5.35
CA LEU A 437 -1.07 -4.36 -4.31
C LEU A 437 -1.32 -5.72 -4.96
N THR A 438 -0.76 -6.76 -4.35
CA THR A 438 -1.15 -8.13 -4.65
C THR A 438 -1.97 -8.69 -3.49
N THR A 439 -3.17 -9.13 -3.79
CA THR A 439 -4.05 -9.82 -2.84
C THR A 439 -3.99 -11.31 -3.13
N GLU A 440 -3.45 -12.09 -2.20
CA GLU A 440 -3.50 -13.55 -2.27
C GLU A 440 -4.81 -14.07 -1.66
N LEU A 441 -5.44 -15.02 -2.34
CA LEU A 441 -6.76 -15.51 -2.03
C LEU A 441 -6.80 -17.03 -2.04
N PHE A 442 -7.58 -17.62 -1.13
CA PHE A 442 -8.06 -18.98 -1.25
C PHE A 442 -9.48 -18.97 -1.82
N LEU A 443 -9.70 -19.77 -2.86
CA LEU A 443 -11.04 -20.09 -3.35
C LEU A 443 -11.56 -21.30 -2.58
N MET A 444 -12.68 -21.13 -1.89
CA MET A 444 -13.33 -22.20 -1.14
C MET A 444 -14.27 -23.01 -2.05
N PRO A 445 -14.60 -24.27 -1.69
CA PRO A 445 -15.47 -25.13 -2.51
C PRO A 445 -16.89 -24.59 -2.76
N ASP A 446 -17.35 -23.63 -1.96
CA ASP A 446 -18.64 -22.95 -2.11
C ASP A 446 -18.55 -21.69 -3.00
N GLY A 447 -17.38 -21.40 -3.57
CA GLY A 447 -17.12 -20.23 -4.39
C GLY A 447 -16.74 -18.97 -3.61
N SER A 448 -16.72 -19.03 -2.26
CA SER A 448 -16.30 -17.88 -1.44
C SER A 448 -14.78 -17.66 -1.50
N LEU A 449 -14.38 -16.41 -1.25
CA LEU A 449 -12.98 -15.98 -1.27
C LEU A 449 -12.50 -15.62 0.13
N VAL A 450 -11.35 -16.17 0.51
CA VAL A 450 -10.67 -15.87 1.77
C VAL A 450 -9.31 -15.23 1.46
N VAL A 451 -9.04 -14.04 2.00
CA VAL A 451 -7.75 -13.37 1.88
C VAL A 451 -6.72 -14.11 2.73
N ASN A 452 -5.61 -14.51 2.10
CA ASN A 452 -4.48 -15.14 2.75
C ASN A 452 -3.47 -14.09 3.25
N GLU A 453 -3.05 -13.20 2.35
CA GLU A 453 -2.10 -12.12 2.65
C GLU A 453 -2.17 -10.99 1.59
N LEU A 454 -1.62 -9.84 1.95
CA LEU A 454 -1.51 -8.63 1.14
C LEU A 454 -0.05 -8.24 0.99
N ALA A 455 0.39 -8.02 -0.25
CA ALA A 455 1.72 -7.50 -0.55
C ALA A 455 1.60 -6.13 -1.25
N PRO A 456 1.82 -4.99 -0.57
CA PRO A 456 1.68 -3.64 -1.14
C PRO A 456 2.91 -3.25 -1.99
N ARG A 457 3.30 -4.15 -2.87
CA ARG A 457 4.47 -4.08 -3.76
C ARG A 457 4.20 -4.92 -5.01
N VAL A 458 5.12 -4.85 -5.97
CA VAL A 458 5.20 -5.82 -7.05
C VAL A 458 5.42 -7.24 -6.49
N HIS A 459 4.90 -8.26 -7.16
CA HIS A 459 4.81 -9.62 -6.65
C HIS A 459 5.24 -10.70 -7.65
N ASN A 460 5.68 -11.86 -7.15
CA ASN A 460 6.15 -12.97 -7.99
C ASN A 460 5.04 -13.51 -8.90
N SER A 461 3.81 -13.61 -8.39
CA SER A 461 2.66 -14.07 -9.18
C SER A 461 2.27 -13.10 -10.30
N GLY A 462 2.75 -11.87 -10.28
CA GLY A 462 2.55 -10.90 -11.35
C GLY A 462 3.64 -10.94 -12.44
N HIS A 463 4.66 -11.79 -12.36
CA HIS A 463 5.78 -11.77 -13.33
C HIS A 463 5.35 -12.04 -14.76
N TRP A 464 4.29 -12.83 -14.96
CA TRP A 464 3.72 -13.06 -16.28
C TRP A 464 3.36 -11.76 -17.01
N THR A 465 3.09 -10.66 -16.28
CA THR A 465 2.68 -9.37 -16.85
C THR A 465 3.78 -8.71 -17.69
N ILE A 466 5.05 -9.09 -17.56
CA ILE A 466 6.14 -8.53 -18.37
C ILE A 466 5.89 -8.81 -19.86
N GLU A 467 5.55 -10.06 -20.20
CA GLU A 467 5.25 -10.45 -21.58
C GLU A 467 3.77 -10.68 -21.88
N GLY A 468 3.00 -11.09 -20.88
CA GLY A 468 1.60 -11.48 -21.06
C GLY A 468 0.61 -10.34 -20.99
N ALA A 469 0.99 -9.15 -20.50
CA ALA A 469 0.08 -8.00 -20.41
C ALA A 469 0.53 -6.82 -21.28
N ALA A 470 -0.42 -5.93 -21.60
CA ALA A 470 -0.12 -4.71 -22.35
C ALA A 470 0.88 -3.81 -21.60
N THR A 471 0.76 -3.72 -20.28
CA THR A 471 1.65 -2.99 -19.36
C THR A 471 2.07 -3.93 -18.23
N SER A 472 3.36 -4.03 -17.92
CA SER A 472 3.83 -4.91 -16.83
C SER A 472 3.46 -4.35 -15.45
N GLN A 473 3.39 -5.19 -14.42
CA GLN A 473 3.18 -4.73 -13.05
C GLN A 473 4.24 -3.72 -12.58
N PHE A 474 5.46 -3.81 -13.12
CA PHE A 474 6.59 -2.94 -12.77
C PHE A 474 6.42 -1.55 -13.39
N GLU A 475 6.02 -1.51 -14.67
CA GLU A 475 5.68 -0.25 -15.33
C GLU A 475 4.41 0.37 -14.74
N GLN A 476 3.39 -0.44 -14.41
CA GLN A 476 2.20 0.04 -13.70
C GLN A 476 2.55 0.64 -12.34
N HIS A 477 3.44 -0.02 -11.59
CA HIS A 477 3.92 0.51 -10.32
C HIS A 477 4.56 1.88 -10.52
N LEU A 478 5.49 2.01 -11.48
CA LEU A 478 6.17 3.28 -11.77
C LEU A 478 5.20 4.37 -12.20
N ARG A 479 4.25 4.07 -13.08
CA ARG A 479 3.23 5.03 -13.50
C ARG A 479 2.40 5.49 -12.30
N ALA A 480 1.94 4.55 -11.47
CA ALA A 480 1.21 4.84 -10.26
C ALA A 480 2.02 5.74 -9.31
N ILE A 481 3.28 5.40 -9.04
CA ILE A 481 4.14 6.14 -8.11
C ILE A 481 4.81 7.38 -8.71
N THR A 482 4.52 7.76 -9.95
CA THR A 482 5.00 9.02 -10.55
C THR A 482 3.85 9.92 -11.00
N GLY A 483 2.62 9.43 -10.88
CA GLY A 483 1.40 10.12 -11.30
C GLY A 483 1.09 10.00 -12.78
N LEU A 484 1.88 9.25 -13.56
CA LEU A 484 1.56 8.99 -14.95
C LEU A 484 0.26 8.16 -15.07
N PRO A 485 -0.49 8.31 -16.18
CA PRO A 485 -1.68 7.50 -16.42
C PRO A 485 -1.37 6.00 -16.40
N LEU A 486 -2.18 5.25 -15.65
CA LEU A 486 -2.12 3.79 -15.62
C LEU A 486 -2.37 3.22 -17.02
N GLY A 487 -1.60 2.20 -17.37
CA GLY A 487 -1.70 1.51 -18.66
C GLY A 487 -2.81 0.46 -18.68
N SER A 488 -3.04 -0.13 -19.86
CA SER A 488 -3.95 -1.27 -20.00
C SER A 488 -3.36 -2.52 -19.33
N THR A 489 -4.21 -3.28 -18.64
CA THR A 489 -3.89 -4.58 -18.04
C THR A 489 -4.33 -5.77 -18.92
N ALA A 490 -4.76 -5.49 -20.16
CA ALA A 490 -5.23 -6.51 -21.09
C ALA A 490 -4.15 -7.55 -21.42
N LEU A 491 -4.57 -8.81 -21.54
CA LEU A 491 -3.72 -9.91 -21.97
C LEU A 491 -3.28 -9.71 -23.43
N ARG A 492 -2.02 -10.03 -23.73
CA ARG A 492 -1.46 -10.03 -25.10
C ARG A 492 -1.73 -11.34 -25.86
N ALA A 493 -2.00 -12.42 -25.14
CA ALA A 493 -2.37 -13.73 -25.67
C ALA A 493 -3.50 -14.33 -24.82
N PRO A 494 -4.28 -15.30 -25.32
CA PRO A 494 -5.38 -15.90 -24.56
C PRO A 494 -4.97 -16.47 -23.19
N ALA A 495 -3.74 -16.94 -23.05
CA ALA A 495 -3.18 -17.36 -21.77
C ALA A 495 -1.68 -17.04 -21.63
N ALA A 496 -1.26 -16.84 -20.39
CA ALA A 496 0.13 -16.76 -19.97
C ALA A 496 0.37 -17.72 -18.79
N ALA A 497 1.57 -18.27 -18.70
CA ALA A 497 2.00 -19.08 -17.57
C ALA A 497 3.42 -18.71 -17.16
N THR A 498 3.68 -18.70 -15.85
CA THR A 498 5.03 -18.46 -15.30
C THR A 498 5.46 -19.63 -14.45
N VAL A 499 6.70 -20.08 -14.61
CA VAL A 499 7.35 -21.12 -13.78
C VAL A 499 8.64 -20.57 -13.19
N ASN A 500 8.78 -20.64 -11.87
CA ASN A 500 9.98 -20.20 -11.18
C ASN A 500 11.15 -21.15 -11.42
N LEU A 501 12.33 -20.58 -11.57
CA LEU A 501 13.60 -21.30 -11.64
C LEU A 501 14.23 -21.31 -10.26
N LEU A 502 14.16 -22.45 -9.57
CA LEU A 502 14.69 -22.63 -8.22
C LEU A 502 16.08 -23.25 -8.25
N GLY A 503 16.98 -22.74 -7.42
CA GLY A 503 18.28 -23.33 -7.18
C GLY A 503 18.17 -24.68 -6.46
N SER A 504 19.19 -25.51 -6.60
CA SER A 504 19.25 -26.84 -6.00
C SER A 504 20.63 -27.12 -5.41
N GLY A 505 20.68 -27.93 -4.34
CA GLY A 505 21.91 -28.42 -3.73
C GLY A 505 22.64 -27.39 -2.86
N ARG A 506 23.93 -27.67 -2.60
CA ARG A 506 24.80 -26.81 -1.78
C ARG A 506 25.10 -25.49 -2.48
N GLU A 507 25.40 -24.48 -1.66
CA GLU A 507 25.73 -23.15 -2.16
C GLU A 507 26.99 -23.16 -3.02
N ARG A 508 26.87 -22.66 -4.26
CA ARG A 508 27.95 -22.57 -5.24
C ARG A 508 27.75 -21.38 -6.18
N ASP A 509 28.72 -21.14 -7.07
CA ASP A 509 28.59 -20.11 -8.09
C ASP A 509 27.48 -20.46 -9.10
N ALA A 510 26.68 -19.46 -9.44
CA ALA A 510 25.59 -19.62 -10.38
C ALA A 510 26.10 -19.49 -11.82
N ARG A 511 26.22 -20.61 -12.52
CA ARG A 511 26.47 -20.67 -13.98
C ARG A 511 25.31 -21.37 -14.68
N PRO A 512 24.40 -20.64 -15.34
CA PRO A 512 23.20 -21.24 -15.92
C PRO A 512 23.52 -22.08 -17.16
N THR A 513 22.85 -23.22 -17.30
CA THR A 513 22.99 -24.15 -18.43
C THR A 513 21.64 -24.41 -19.12
N GLY A 514 21.69 -24.93 -20.35
CA GLY A 514 20.48 -25.34 -21.10
C GLY A 514 19.62 -24.18 -21.63
N LEU A 515 20.19 -22.97 -21.70
CA LEU A 515 19.50 -21.76 -22.16
C LEU A 515 19.07 -21.86 -23.63
N ASP A 516 19.90 -22.49 -24.47
CA ASP A 516 19.62 -22.78 -25.88
C ASP A 516 18.34 -23.61 -26.05
N ARG A 517 18.16 -24.63 -25.20
CA ARG A 517 16.99 -25.50 -25.21
C ARG A 517 15.77 -24.80 -24.62
N ALA A 518 15.95 -24.04 -23.54
CA ALA A 518 14.86 -23.30 -22.91
C ALA A 518 14.25 -22.26 -23.86
N LEU A 519 15.09 -21.57 -24.64
CA LEU A 519 14.68 -20.51 -25.56
C LEU A 519 14.34 -21.01 -26.98
N ALA A 520 14.30 -22.32 -27.21
CA ALA A 520 14.01 -22.88 -28.52
C ALA A 520 12.55 -22.68 -28.97
N ALA A 521 11.62 -22.45 -28.04
CA ALA A 521 10.21 -22.20 -28.33
C ALA A 521 9.94 -20.69 -28.49
N ALA A 522 9.17 -20.32 -29.52
CA ALA A 522 8.98 -18.91 -29.92
C ALA A 522 8.30 -18.02 -28.87
N ASP A 523 7.32 -18.56 -28.14
CA ASP A 523 6.55 -17.82 -27.12
C ASP A 523 7.04 -18.12 -25.70
N VAL A 524 8.36 -18.23 -25.52
CA VAL A 524 9.01 -18.47 -24.23
C VAL A 524 10.01 -17.36 -23.92
N HIS A 525 9.93 -16.84 -22.70
CA HIS A 525 10.70 -15.71 -22.23
C HIS A 525 11.40 -16.08 -20.93
N LEU A 526 12.73 -15.99 -20.93
CA LEU A 526 13.56 -16.33 -19.79
C LEU A 526 14.02 -15.06 -19.06
N HIS A 527 13.83 -15.06 -17.74
CA HIS A 527 14.34 -14.03 -16.84
C HIS A 527 15.29 -14.64 -15.83
N LEU A 528 16.53 -14.16 -15.80
CA LEU A 528 17.53 -14.51 -14.78
C LEU A 528 17.82 -13.28 -13.90
N TYR A 529 17.91 -13.50 -12.60
CA TYR A 529 17.97 -12.40 -11.61
C TYR A 529 19.39 -11.98 -11.23
N ASP A 530 20.41 -12.39 -11.98
CA ASP A 530 21.81 -12.03 -11.73
C ASP A 530 22.33 -12.43 -10.32
N LYS A 531 21.70 -13.43 -9.70
CA LYS A 531 22.11 -13.96 -8.39
C LYS A 531 23.38 -14.79 -8.57
N ARG A 532 24.51 -14.29 -8.04
CA ARG A 532 25.84 -14.92 -8.18
C ARG A 532 25.98 -16.29 -7.52
N ARG A 533 25.14 -16.58 -6.52
CA ARG A 533 25.20 -17.84 -5.75
C ARG A 533 23.89 -18.61 -5.90
N VAL A 534 23.97 -19.88 -6.24
CA VAL A 534 22.83 -20.79 -6.31
C VAL A 534 22.85 -21.72 -5.09
N PHE A 535 21.70 -21.89 -4.45
CA PHE A 535 21.50 -22.84 -3.36
C PHE A 535 20.05 -23.32 -3.35
N GLU A 536 19.81 -24.40 -2.60
CA GLU A 536 18.50 -25.04 -2.46
C GLU A 536 17.35 -24.04 -2.28
N ARG A 537 16.38 -24.11 -3.20
CA ARG A 537 15.13 -23.33 -3.20
C ARG A 537 15.31 -21.81 -3.34
N ARG A 538 16.51 -21.29 -3.65
CA ARG A 538 16.68 -19.86 -4.01
C ARG A 538 15.98 -19.59 -5.34
N LYS A 539 15.10 -18.57 -5.41
CA LYS A 539 14.53 -18.09 -6.67
C LYS A 539 15.63 -17.46 -7.53
N MET A 540 16.07 -18.13 -8.60
CA MET A 540 17.18 -17.70 -9.46
C MET A 540 16.71 -16.97 -10.73
N GLY A 541 15.47 -17.20 -11.12
CA GLY A 541 14.85 -16.65 -12.31
C GLY A 541 13.41 -17.11 -12.45
N HIS A 542 12.81 -16.81 -13.59
CA HIS A 542 11.54 -17.40 -14.01
C HIS A 542 11.50 -17.56 -15.52
N VAL A 543 10.59 -18.41 -15.99
CA VAL A 543 10.20 -18.50 -17.39
C VAL A 543 8.74 -18.11 -17.50
N THR A 544 8.42 -17.23 -18.44
CA THR A 544 7.05 -16.93 -18.85
C THR A 544 6.82 -17.46 -20.26
N ALA A 545 5.68 -18.11 -20.48
CA ALA A 545 5.25 -18.54 -21.80
C ALA A 545 3.84 -18.08 -22.12
N LEU A 546 3.60 -17.76 -23.40
CA LEU A 546 2.29 -17.38 -23.92
C LEU A 546 1.70 -18.56 -24.72
N GLY A 547 0.36 -18.62 -24.78
CA GLY A 547 -0.34 -19.68 -25.51
C GLY A 547 -1.78 -19.33 -25.86
N GLN A 548 -2.38 -20.14 -26.74
CA GLN A 548 -3.80 -20.05 -27.10
C GLN A 548 -4.70 -20.72 -26.04
N SER A 549 -4.10 -21.46 -25.11
CA SER A 549 -4.78 -22.04 -23.94
C SER A 549 -3.85 -22.08 -22.74
N ILE A 550 -4.45 -22.18 -21.55
CA ILE A 550 -3.72 -22.37 -20.27
C ILE A 550 -2.81 -23.61 -20.33
N HIS A 551 -3.32 -24.71 -20.89
CA HIS A 551 -2.58 -25.97 -20.99
C HIS A 551 -1.31 -25.81 -21.84
N GLU A 552 -1.44 -25.15 -22.99
CA GLU A 552 -0.32 -24.90 -23.90
C GLU A 552 0.74 -23.98 -23.27
N ALA A 553 0.32 -22.84 -22.72
CA ALA A 553 1.23 -21.90 -22.06
C ALA A 553 2.00 -22.59 -20.92
N LEU A 554 1.30 -23.33 -20.06
CA LEU A 554 1.91 -24.01 -18.93
C LEU A 554 2.86 -25.14 -19.36
N ALA A 555 2.50 -25.92 -20.38
CA ALA A 555 3.36 -26.98 -20.90
C ALA A 555 4.67 -26.42 -21.47
N ARG A 556 4.60 -25.31 -22.22
CA ARG A 556 5.77 -24.60 -22.76
C ARG A 556 6.66 -24.06 -21.63
N ALA A 557 6.07 -23.34 -20.67
CA ALA A 557 6.81 -22.77 -19.55
C ALA A 557 7.53 -23.84 -18.72
N ARG A 558 6.85 -24.96 -18.41
CA ARG A 558 7.44 -26.09 -17.69
C ARG A 558 8.56 -26.76 -18.48
N SER A 559 8.36 -26.99 -19.77
CA SER A 559 9.38 -27.60 -20.64
C SER A 559 10.65 -26.74 -20.69
N ALA A 560 10.49 -25.42 -20.84
CA ALA A 560 11.61 -24.49 -20.86
C ALA A 560 12.29 -24.39 -19.49
N ALA A 561 11.52 -24.29 -18.40
CA ALA A 561 12.07 -24.25 -17.06
C ALA A 561 12.85 -25.52 -16.69
N ALA A 562 12.37 -26.70 -17.11
CA ALA A 562 13.06 -27.97 -16.90
C ALA A 562 14.37 -28.09 -17.70
N ALA A 563 14.53 -27.31 -18.78
CA ALA A 563 15.77 -27.26 -19.55
C ALA A 563 16.85 -26.41 -18.88
N VAL A 564 16.46 -25.45 -18.02
CA VAL A 564 17.42 -24.57 -17.32
C VAL A 564 17.97 -25.27 -16.09
N GLY A 565 19.30 -25.30 -15.99
CA GLY A 565 20.02 -25.80 -14.81
C GLY A 565 21.13 -24.85 -14.37
N TRP A 566 21.92 -25.29 -13.39
CA TRP A 566 23.17 -24.65 -12.99
C TRP A 566 24.28 -25.70 -12.97
N GLU A 567 25.45 -25.35 -13.51
CA GLU A 567 26.63 -26.22 -13.51
C GLU A 567 26.84 -26.85 -12.13
N THR A 568 27.07 -28.16 -12.11
CA THR A 568 27.50 -28.91 -10.94
C THR A 568 29.02 -29.03 -11.02
N GLU A 569 29.71 -28.78 -9.90
CA GLU A 569 31.17 -28.94 -9.80
C GLU A 569 31.66 -30.32 -10.25
#